data_AF-A0A7J4UKI3-F1
#
_entry.id   AF-A0A7J4UKI3-F1
#
_cell.length_a   1.000
_cell.length_b   1.000
_cell.length_c   1.000
_cell.angle_alpha   90.00
_cell.angle_beta   90.00
_cell.angle_gamma   90.00
#
_symmetry.space_group_name_H-M   'P 1'
#
loop_
_entity.id
_entity.type
_entity.pdbx_description
1 polymer ?
#
loop_
_entity_poly.entity_id
_entity_poly.type
_entity_poly.pdbx_seq_one_letter_code
_entity_poly.pdbx_strand_id
1 'polypeptide(L)'
;MQVMFLDAPYSGKVKLSEETLAYLKEKGYSKVGLYASVQFVNQLERVKEQLKEHNIELITSRADRTHVKGQLLGCDNYHDSFNKDLSGIDCYLYVGDGKFHPLALVYAQ
;
A
#
# COMPACT_ATOMS: atom_id res chain seq x y z
N MET A 1 -25.76 -21.86 0.04
CA MET A 1 -24.66 -22.18 0.98
C MET A 1 -24.38 -20.93 1.81
N GLN A 2 -24.39 -21.03 3.14
CA GLN A 2 -23.99 -19.90 4.00
C GLN A 2 -22.48 -19.96 4.22
N VAL A 3 -21.79 -18.82 4.05
CA VAL A 3 -20.34 -18.69 4.21
C VAL A 3 -20.06 -17.49 5.10
N MET A 4 -19.18 -17.68 6.07
CA MET A 4 -18.70 -16.62 6.96
C MET A 4 -17.22 -16.39 6.70
N PHE A 5 -16.83 -15.14 6.48
CA PHE A 5 -15.43 -14.72 6.36
C PHE A 5 -14.97 -14.16 7.70
N LEU A 6 -13.85 -14.68 8.21
CA LEU A 6 -13.22 -14.24 9.44
C LEU A 6 -11.84 -13.70 9.10
N ASP A 7 -11.65 -12.40 9.26
CA ASP A 7 -10.37 -11.75 9.00
C ASP A 7 -9.31 -12.17 10.04
N ALA A 8 -8.05 -12.25 9.60
CA ALA A 8 -6.89 -12.51 10.44
C ALA A 8 -5.93 -11.30 10.39
N PRO A 9 -6.27 -10.17 11.03
CA PRO A 9 -5.42 -8.99 11.03
C PRO A 9 -4.14 -9.25 11.84
N TYR A 10 -3.04 -8.61 11.45
CA TYR A 10 -1.85 -8.52 12.27
C TYR A 10 -2.19 -7.87 13.63
N SER A 11 -1.53 -8.22 14.72
CA SER A 11 -1.84 -7.67 16.05
C SER A 11 -0.84 -6.63 16.54
N GLY A 12 0.27 -6.45 15.83
CA GLY A 12 1.31 -5.49 16.19
C GLY A 12 1.09 -4.10 15.59
N LYS A 13 2.03 -3.20 15.87
CA LYS A 13 2.00 -1.83 15.34
C LYS A 13 2.73 -1.76 14.01
N VAL A 14 2.09 -1.22 13.00
CA VAL A 14 2.71 -0.94 11.69
C VAL A 14 3.17 0.52 11.67
N LYS A 15 4.47 0.73 11.45
CA LYS A 15 5.07 2.07 11.27
C LYS A 15 6.27 1.98 10.34
N LEU A 16 6.57 3.08 9.66
CA LEU A 16 7.80 3.21 8.88
C LEU A 16 8.99 3.41 9.82
N SER A 17 10.13 2.82 9.46
CA SER A 17 11.40 3.08 10.14
C SER A 17 11.95 4.45 9.75
N GLU A 18 12.85 4.98 10.57
CA GLU A 18 13.57 6.22 10.25
C GLU A 18 14.38 6.09 8.96
N GLU A 19 14.95 4.92 8.70
CA GLU A 19 15.67 4.61 7.45
C GLU A 19 14.76 4.71 6.22
N THR A 20 13.55 4.15 6.28
CA THR A 20 12.59 4.27 5.18
C THR A 20 12.19 5.73 4.94
N LEU A 21 11.94 6.50 5.99
CA LEU A 21 11.61 7.92 5.88
C LEU A 21 12.77 8.74 5.31
N ALA A 22 14.00 8.47 5.76
CA ALA A 22 15.20 9.09 5.25
C ALA A 22 15.40 8.78 3.76
N TYR A 23 15.18 7.53 3.35
CA TYR A 23 15.25 7.11 1.96
C TYR A 23 14.25 7.85 1.07
N LEU A 24 12.97 7.93 1.48
CA LEU A 24 11.95 8.66 0.71
C LEU A 24 12.33 10.14 0.53
N LYS A 25 12.87 10.75 1.59
CA LYS A 25 13.32 12.15 1.58
C LYS A 25 14.56 12.35 0.70
N GLU A 26 15.57 11.49 0.80
CA GLU A 26 16.79 11.54 0.00
C GLU A 26 16.49 11.43 -1.50
N LYS A 27 15.53 10.57 -1.87
CA LYS A 27 15.06 10.44 -3.25
C LYS A 27 14.18 11.60 -3.72
N GLY A 28 13.77 12.50 -2.83
CA GLY A 28 12.90 13.62 -3.16
C GLY A 28 11.49 13.18 -3.53
N TYR A 29 11.03 12.02 -3.07
CA TYR A 29 9.68 11.54 -3.37
C TYR A 29 8.65 12.35 -2.59
N SER A 30 7.69 12.90 -3.33
CA SER A 30 6.65 13.78 -2.84
C SER A 30 5.26 13.14 -2.94
N LYS A 31 5.10 12.09 -3.75
CA LYS A 31 3.84 11.39 -3.97
C LYS A 31 4.06 9.89 -4.02
N VAL A 32 3.43 9.14 -3.11
CA VAL A 32 3.64 7.69 -2.97
C VAL A 32 2.34 6.90 -3.10
N GLY A 33 2.40 5.78 -3.81
CA GLY A 33 1.33 4.79 -3.89
C GLY A 33 1.41 3.82 -2.72
N LEU A 34 0.47 3.87 -1.76
CA LEU A 34 0.48 2.99 -0.59
C LEU A 34 -0.48 1.81 -0.75
N TYR A 35 0.07 0.61 -0.61
CA TYR A 35 -0.69 -0.65 -0.62
C TYR A 35 -0.17 -1.63 0.44
N ALA A 36 -0.97 -2.62 0.80
CA ALA A 36 -0.61 -3.64 1.78
C ALA A 36 -1.35 -4.96 1.53
N SER A 37 -0.89 -6.04 2.15
CA SER A 37 -1.69 -7.26 2.24
C SER A 37 -2.87 -7.07 3.21
N VAL A 38 -3.89 -7.93 3.11
CA VAL A 38 -5.13 -7.85 3.93
C VAL A 38 -4.86 -7.86 5.44
N GLN A 39 -3.77 -8.47 5.89
CA GLN A 39 -3.39 -8.55 7.30
C GLN A 39 -3.02 -7.17 7.88
N PHE A 40 -2.47 -6.27 7.05
CA PHE A 40 -1.93 -4.98 7.48
C PHE A 40 -2.75 -3.77 7.02
N VAL A 41 -3.56 -3.91 5.96
CA VAL A 41 -4.24 -2.78 5.30
C VAL A 41 -5.09 -1.92 6.24
N ASN A 42 -5.72 -2.53 7.24
CA ASN A 42 -6.55 -1.83 8.23
C ASN A 42 -5.73 -1.19 9.37
N GLN A 43 -4.41 -1.28 9.34
CA GLN A 43 -3.49 -0.79 10.39
C GLN A 43 -2.47 0.23 9.87
N LEU A 44 -2.76 0.87 8.73
CA LEU A 44 -1.85 1.81 8.09
C LEU A 44 -1.95 3.25 8.61
N GLU A 45 -2.74 3.52 9.65
CA GLU A 45 -2.97 4.89 10.13
C GLU A 45 -1.66 5.59 10.53
N ARG A 46 -0.79 4.92 11.30
CA ARG A 46 0.49 5.52 11.66
C ARG A 46 1.40 5.75 10.46
N VAL A 47 1.36 4.87 9.45
CA VAL A 47 2.11 5.04 8.20
C VAL A 47 1.62 6.28 7.45
N LYS A 48 0.31 6.48 7.34
CA LYS A 48 -0.30 7.66 6.71
C LYS A 48 0.10 8.96 7.45
N GLU A 49 0.06 8.95 8.77
CA GLU A 49 0.52 10.09 9.59
C GLU A 49 2.00 10.40 9.33
N GLN A 50 2.88 9.40 9.35
CA GLN A 50 4.31 9.60 9.11
C GLN A 50 4.59 10.18 7.72
N LEU A 51 3.90 9.73 6.67
CA LEU A 51 4.02 10.30 5.33
C LEU A 51 3.58 11.78 5.31
N LYS A 52 2.45 12.09 5.95
CA LYS A 52 1.92 13.45 6.04
C LYS A 52 2.87 14.39 6.82
N GLU A 53 3.42 13.94 7.94
CA GLU A 53 4.42 14.67 8.74
C GLU A 53 5.66 15.06 7.89
N HIS A 54 5.96 14.27 6.85
CA HIS A 54 7.09 14.50 5.94
C HIS A 54 6.68 15.21 4.64
N ASN A 55 5.46 15.75 4.55
CA ASN A 55 4.89 16.40 3.36
C ASN A 55 4.86 15.49 2.12
N ILE A 56 4.67 14.18 2.33
CA ILE A 56 4.53 13.20 1.26
C ILE A 56 3.04 12.93 1.03
N GLU A 57 2.55 13.22 -0.18
CA GLU A 57 1.20 12.92 -0.61
C GLU A 57 0.99 11.41 -0.76
N LEU A 58 -0.11 10.92 -0.23
CA LEU A 58 -0.52 9.53 -0.32
C LEU A 58 -1.57 9.35 -1.43
N ILE A 59 -1.26 8.50 -2.40
CA ILE A 59 -2.24 7.93 -3.34
C ILE A 59 -2.50 6.48 -2.97
N THR A 60 -3.77 6.09 -2.96
CA THR A 60 -4.19 4.71 -2.81
C THR A 60 -5.58 4.55 -3.40
N SER A 61 -5.93 3.33 -3.77
CA SER A 61 -7.20 2.99 -4.40
C SER A 61 -7.71 1.63 -3.92
N ARG A 62 -8.87 1.21 -4.41
CA ARG A 62 -9.40 -0.13 -4.19
C ARG A 62 -9.35 -0.87 -5.52
N ALA A 63 -8.52 -1.89 -5.60
CA ALA A 63 -8.49 -2.81 -6.74
C ALA A 63 -9.80 -3.60 -6.85
N ASP A 64 -10.18 -3.99 -8.07
CA ASP A 64 -11.51 -4.54 -8.39
C ASP A 64 -11.96 -5.68 -7.47
N ARG A 65 -11.07 -6.64 -7.23
CA ARG A 65 -11.35 -7.90 -6.54
C ARG A 65 -10.99 -7.87 -5.07
N THR A 66 -10.66 -6.70 -4.53
CA THR A 66 -10.25 -6.52 -3.14
C THR A 66 -11.41 -6.07 -2.27
N HIS A 67 -11.38 -6.40 -0.98
CA HIS A 67 -12.47 -6.04 -0.07
C HIS A 67 -12.36 -4.59 0.40
N VAL A 68 -11.13 -4.13 0.64
CA VAL A 68 -10.86 -2.84 1.27
C VAL A 68 -9.85 -2.00 0.48
N LYS A 69 -9.92 -0.68 0.64
CA LYS A 69 -9.01 0.26 -0.02
C LYS A 69 -7.56 0.05 0.45
N GLY A 70 -6.62 0.06 -0.47
CA GLY A 70 -5.20 -0.16 -0.21
C GLY A 70 -4.80 -1.63 -0.10
N GLN A 71 -5.75 -2.56 -0.18
CA GLN A 71 -5.42 -3.98 -0.24
C GLN A 71 -4.87 -4.31 -1.63
N LEU A 72 -3.79 -5.09 -1.66
CA LEU A 72 -3.21 -5.64 -2.87
C LEU A 72 -3.36 -7.16 -2.87
N LEU A 73 -3.72 -7.72 -4.02
CA LEU A 73 -3.64 -9.16 -4.27
C LEU A 73 -2.59 -9.43 -5.34
N GLY A 74 -2.01 -10.62 -5.28
CA GLY A 74 -1.01 -11.05 -6.27
C GLY A 74 -1.52 -11.10 -7.71
N CYS A 75 -2.82 -11.32 -7.89
CA CYS A 75 -3.49 -11.42 -9.19
C CYS A 75 -4.35 -10.19 -9.53
N ASP A 76 -4.32 -9.14 -8.70
CA ASP A 76 -5.14 -7.95 -8.86
C ASP A 76 -4.33 -6.71 -8.49
N ASN A 77 -3.40 -6.35 -9.39
CA ASN A 77 -2.42 -5.28 -9.22
C ASN A 77 -2.12 -4.51 -10.53
N TYR A 78 -2.94 -4.73 -11.55
CA TYR A 78 -2.82 -4.10 -12.86
C TYR A 78 -3.33 -2.65 -12.83
N HIS A 79 -2.80 -1.82 -13.73
CA HIS A 79 -3.16 -0.41 -13.85
C HIS A 79 -4.68 -0.16 -13.91
N ASP A 80 -5.41 -0.95 -14.70
CA ASP A 80 -6.85 -0.83 -14.91
C ASP A 80 -7.69 -1.27 -13.70
N SER A 81 -7.21 -2.24 -12.93
CA SER A 81 -7.90 -2.73 -11.72
C SER A 81 -8.00 -1.67 -10.62
N PHE A 82 -7.06 -0.73 -10.56
CA PHE A 82 -6.99 0.23 -9.46
C PHE A 82 -8.10 1.29 -9.45
N ASN A 83 -8.93 1.39 -10.49
CA ASN A 83 -10.08 2.31 -10.56
C ASN A 83 -9.73 3.76 -10.18
N LYS A 84 -8.48 4.17 -10.41
CA LYS A 84 -7.96 5.48 -10.05
C LYS A 84 -6.74 5.78 -10.90
N ASP A 85 -6.59 7.05 -11.26
CA ASP A 85 -5.37 7.52 -11.90
C ASP A 85 -4.19 7.44 -10.91
N LEU A 86 -3.22 6.59 -11.25
CA LEU A 86 -1.97 6.43 -10.52
C LEU A 86 -0.81 7.17 -11.20
N SER A 87 -1.10 8.02 -12.20
CA SER A 87 -0.10 8.85 -12.85
C SER A 87 0.54 9.84 -11.86
N GLY A 88 1.84 10.09 -12.06
CA GLY A 88 2.61 11.00 -11.21
C GLY A 88 2.95 10.46 -9.83
N ILE A 89 2.76 9.17 -9.54
CA ILE A 89 3.34 8.52 -8.36
C ILE A 89 4.85 8.39 -8.55
N ASP A 90 5.62 8.89 -7.59
CA ASP A 90 7.09 8.82 -7.61
C ASP A 90 7.58 7.42 -7.25
N CYS A 91 6.93 6.76 -6.28
CA CYS A 91 7.22 5.39 -5.90
C CYS A 91 6.03 4.67 -5.27
N TYR A 92 6.05 3.34 -5.31
CA TYR A 92 5.13 2.49 -4.58
C TYR A 92 5.72 2.05 -3.25
N LEU A 93 4.96 2.22 -2.18
CA LEU A 93 5.26 1.76 -0.83
C LEU A 93 4.31 0.61 -0.49
N TYR A 94 4.87 -0.58 -0.31
CA TYR A 94 4.12 -1.78 0.04
C TYR A 94 4.41 -2.19 1.49
N VAL A 95 3.37 -2.41 2.28
CA VAL A 95 3.47 -2.94 3.65
C VAL A 95 3.05 -4.41 3.68
N GLY A 96 4.04 -5.27 3.91
CA GLY A 96 3.85 -6.70 4.09
C GLY A 96 5.14 -7.45 3.79
N ASP A 97 5.09 -8.77 3.92
CA ASP A 97 6.25 -9.62 3.68
C ASP A 97 6.36 -10.10 2.23
N GLY A 98 7.56 -10.57 1.89
CA GLY A 98 7.88 -11.14 0.59
C GLY A 98 8.06 -10.11 -0.52
N LYS A 99 8.61 -10.56 -1.65
CA LYS A 99 8.92 -9.68 -2.80
C LYS A 99 7.88 -9.75 -3.93
N PHE A 100 7.02 -10.75 -3.93
CA PHE A 100 6.10 -11.01 -5.04
C PHE A 100 5.14 -9.83 -5.31
N HIS A 101 4.37 -9.42 -4.29
CA HIS A 101 3.41 -8.32 -4.40
C HIS A 101 4.05 -6.97 -4.80
N PRO A 102 5.11 -6.48 -4.12
CA PRO A 102 5.70 -5.19 -4.50
C PRO A 102 6.32 -5.21 -5.89
N LEU A 103 6.94 -6.32 -6.31
CA LEU A 103 7.49 -6.44 -7.65
C LEU A 103 6.37 -6.50 -8.71
N ALA A 104 5.33 -7.30 -8.48
CA ALA A 104 4.20 -7.39 -9.38
C ALA A 104 3.50 -6.04 -9.55
N LEU A 105 3.31 -5.29 -8.46
CA LEU A 105 2.79 -3.93 -8.49
C LEU A 105 3.62 -3.07 -9.44
N VAL A 106 4.93 -2.94 -9.21
CA VAL A 106 5.80 -2.09 -10.04
C VAL A 106 5.80 -2.51 -11.51
N TYR A 107 5.85 -3.81 -11.81
CA TYR A 107 5.88 -4.29 -13.20
C TYR A 107 4.54 -4.17 -13.94
N ALA A 108 3.43 -4.00 -13.23
CA ALA A 108 2.09 -3.96 -13.80
C ALA A 108 1.50 -2.55 -13.98
N GLN A 109 2.29 -1.50 -13.70
CA GLN A 109 1.84 -0.10 -13.80
C GLN A 109 2.06 0.53 -15.17
#